data_AF-A0A3B0S7K7-F1
#
_entry.id   AF-A0A3B0S7K7-F1
#
_cell.length_a   1.000
_cell.length_b   1.000
_cell.length_c   1.000
_cell.angle_alpha   90.00
_cell.angle_beta   90.00
_cell.angle_gamma   90.00
#
_symmetry.space_group_name_H-M   'P 1'
#
loop_
_entity.id
_entity.type
_entity.pdbx_description
1 polymer ?
#
loop_
_entity_poly.entity_id
_entity_poly.type
_entity_poly.pdbx_seq_one_letter_code
_entity_poly.pdbx_strand_id
1 'polypeptide(L)'
;MEILYRADCSPDVLNATQAILSRCRLRPQSALSKIERSTLRRAKIKKSKISYLEANELSSLTNLSLDRSRELVGLYKFQTLRSVGVAGSEDLWQLGYNLPQDLVGEHPYAMYFAYSSLVGEFVDRCVEDVFRCAVAQVETKNLPQKSKNWWAWKPYRGNMRFPNNRII
;
A
#
# COMPACT_ATOMS: atom_id res chain seq x y z
N MET A 1 19.54 5.63 -7.64
CA MET A 1 19.07 4.27 -7.34
C MET A 1 19.31 3.43 -8.57
N GLU A 2 20.05 2.34 -8.44
CA GLU A 2 20.09 1.32 -9.48
C GLU A 2 18.74 0.60 -9.46
N ILE A 3 18.10 0.49 -10.62
CA ILE A 3 16.76 -0.10 -10.66
C ILE A 3 16.92 -1.62 -10.78
N LEU A 4 16.36 -2.34 -9.81
CA LEU A 4 16.41 -3.79 -9.76
C LEU A 4 15.30 -4.37 -10.63
N TYR A 5 15.69 -4.95 -11.75
CA TYR A 5 14.80 -5.64 -12.68
C TYR A 5 15.29 -7.06 -12.94
N ARG A 6 14.39 -7.89 -13.48
CA ARG A 6 14.80 -9.11 -14.17
C ARG A 6 14.97 -8.84 -15.65
N ALA A 7 15.93 -9.52 -16.27
CA ALA A 7 16.28 -9.34 -17.69
C ALA A 7 15.13 -9.65 -18.66
N ASP A 8 14.11 -10.40 -18.21
CA ASP A 8 12.94 -10.81 -18.97
C ASP A 8 11.72 -9.88 -18.79
N CYS A 9 11.86 -8.75 -18.09
CA CYS A 9 10.75 -7.82 -17.89
C CYS A 9 10.32 -7.14 -19.20
N SER A 10 9.00 -7.11 -19.43
CA SER A 10 8.43 -6.39 -20.57
C SER A 10 8.63 -4.87 -20.44
N PRO A 11 8.63 -4.13 -21.55
CA PRO A 11 8.68 -2.65 -21.52
C PRO A 11 7.58 -2.02 -20.67
N ASP A 12 6.39 -2.60 -20.65
CA ASP A 12 5.26 -2.11 -19.84
C ASP A 12 5.56 -2.16 -18.34
N VAL A 13 6.19 -3.24 -17.86
CA VAL A 13 6.61 -3.37 -16.45
C VAL A 13 7.70 -2.36 -16.12
N LEU A 14 8.66 -2.15 -17.02
CA LEU A 14 9.74 -1.18 -16.82
C LEU A 14 9.17 0.23 -16.70
N ASN A 15 8.31 0.65 -17.63
CA ASN A 15 7.67 1.96 -17.64
C ASN A 15 6.81 2.19 -16.39
N ALA A 16 5.97 1.21 -16.02
CA ALA A 16 5.17 1.27 -14.80
C ALA A 16 6.05 1.40 -13.55
N THR A 17 7.15 0.64 -13.48
CA THR A 17 8.09 0.69 -12.35
C THR A 17 8.75 2.07 -12.24
N GLN A 18 9.20 2.64 -13.35
CA GLN A 18 9.79 3.98 -13.37
C GLN A 18 8.79 5.05 -12.94
N ALA A 19 7.54 4.95 -13.39
CA ALA A 19 6.48 5.85 -12.96
C ALA A 19 6.26 5.77 -11.44
N ILE A 20 6.25 4.58 -10.85
CA ILE A 20 6.14 4.40 -9.40
C ILE A 20 7.36 4.99 -8.67
N LEU A 21 8.58 4.73 -9.16
CA LEU A 21 9.80 5.25 -8.55
C LEU A 21 9.85 6.78 -8.51
N SER A 22 9.28 7.45 -9.52
CA SER A 22 9.25 8.92 -9.60
C SER A 22 8.45 9.59 -8.47
N ARG A 23 7.59 8.85 -7.76
CA ARG A 23 6.73 9.33 -6.67
C ARG A 23 7.04 8.67 -5.32
N CYS A 24 8.11 7.88 -5.23
CA CYS A 24 8.51 7.22 -3.98
C CYS A 24 8.87 8.23 -2.89
N ARG A 25 8.67 7.83 -1.64
CA ARG A 25 8.86 8.63 -0.43
C ARG A 25 9.70 7.88 0.59
N LEU A 26 10.23 8.62 1.56
CA LEU A 26 10.89 8.03 2.72
C LEU A 26 9.91 7.19 3.55
N ARG A 27 10.44 6.18 4.23
CA ARG A 27 9.66 5.33 5.14
C ARG A 27 8.95 6.20 6.19
N PRO A 28 7.61 6.09 6.31
CA PRO A 28 6.88 6.89 7.27
C PRO A 28 7.12 6.39 8.70
N GLN A 29 6.92 7.28 9.68
CA GLN A 29 6.93 6.88 11.09
C GLN A 29 5.54 6.35 11.45
N SER A 30 5.29 5.07 11.16
CA SER A 30 3.97 4.44 11.38
C SER A 30 3.53 4.41 12.85
N ALA A 31 4.50 4.37 13.76
CA ALA A 31 4.25 4.41 15.18
C ALA A 31 3.83 5.83 15.60
N LEU A 32 2.61 5.94 16.13
CA LEU A 32 2.18 7.18 16.77
C LEU A 32 3.13 7.55 17.92
N SER A 33 3.62 8.79 17.91
CA SER A 33 4.43 9.36 18.98
C SER A 33 3.64 9.47 20.28
N LYS A 34 4.32 9.66 21.42
CA LYS A 34 3.63 9.84 22.72
C LYS A 34 2.65 11.04 22.68
N ILE A 35 3.05 12.12 22.00
CA ILE A 35 2.26 13.33 21.84
C ILE A 35 1.04 13.07 20.95
N GLU A 36 1.21 12.38 19.83
CA GLU A 36 0.11 12.01 18.92
C GLU A 36 -0.91 11.11 19.62
N ARG A 37 -0.45 10.11 20.38
CA ARG A 37 -1.33 9.24 21.18
C ARG A 37 -2.12 10.03 22.22
N SER A 38 -1.46 10.94 22.94
CA SER A 38 -2.12 11.78 23.94
C SER A 38 -3.19 12.68 23.31
N THR A 39 -2.87 13.24 22.15
CA THR A 39 -3.75 14.12 21.38
C THR A 39 -4.99 13.39 20.87
N LEU A 40 -4.82 12.21 20.26
CA LEU A 40 -5.94 11.36 19.85
C LEU A 40 -6.84 10.99 21.04
N ARG A 41 -6.25 10.64 22.18
CA ARG A 41 -6.99 10.33 23.41
C ARG A 41 -7.82 11.52 23.90
N ARG A 42 -7.24 12.72 23.91
CA ARG A 42 -7.93 13.97 24.29
C ARG A 42 -9.08 14.31 23.33
N ALA A 43 -8.88 14.06 22.03
CA ALA A 43 -9.93 14.18 21.01
C ALA A 43 -10.95 13.02 21.03
N LYS A 44 -10.80 12.05 21.94
CA LYS A 44 -11.63 10.82 22.02
C LYS A 44 -11.65 10.01 20.72
N ILE A 45 -10.58 10.08 19.92
CA ILE A 45 -10.41 9.33 18.67
C ILE A 45 -9.73 7.99 18.98
N LYS A 46 -10.44 6.90 18.75
CA LYS A 46 -9.87 5.56 18.77
C LYS A 46 -9.03 5.34 17.50
N LYS A 47 -7.98 4.52 17.57
CA LYS A 47 -7.17 4.14 16.40
C LYS A 47 -8.02 3.58 15.25
N SER A 48 -9.01 2.75 15.57
CA SER A 48 -9.95 2.19 14.60
C SER A 48 -10.80 3.25 13.89
N LYS A 49 -10.97 4.45 14.47
CA LYS A 49 -11.70 5.55 13.83
C LYS A 49 -10.86 6.26 12.77
N ILE A 50 -9.53 6.26 12.89
CA ILE A 50 -8.62 7.00 12.00
C ILE A 50 -8.81 6.62 10.54
N SER A 51 -9.04 5.34 10.24
CA SER A 51 -9.28 4.85 8.88
C SER A 51 -10.56 5.39 8.24
N TYR A 52 -11.51 5.91 9.02
CA TYR A 52 -12.78 6.44 8.54
C TYR A 52 -12.82 7.97 8.49
N LEU A 53 -11.75 8.64 8.92
CA LEU A 53 -11.65 10.10 8.88
C LEU A 53 -11.03 10.57 7.56
N GLU A 54 -11.35 11.81 7.20
CA GLU A 54 -10.59 12.55 6.21
C GLU A 54 -9.42 13.29 6.86
N ALA A 55 -8.35 13.54 6.11
CA ALA A 55 -7.13 14.14 6.66
C ALA A 55 -7.36 15.54 7.27
N ASN A 56 -8.24 16.34 6.65
CA ASN A 56 -8.63 17.65 7.18
C ASN A 56 -9.38 17.51 8.52
N GLU A 57 -10.30 16.55 8.61
CA GLU A 57 -11.05 16.28 9.85
C GLU A 57 -10.09 15.84 10.97
N LEU A 58 -9.18 14.92 10.68
CA LEU A 58 -8.18 14.49 11.67
C LEU A 58 -7.31 15.67 12.11
N SER A 59 -6.83 16.49 11.18
CA SER A 59 -6.02 17.68 11.46
C SER A 59 -6.78 18.65 12.37
N SER A 60 -8.04 18.98 12.06
CA SER A 60 -8.87 19.87 12.88
C SER A 60 -9.15 19.30 14.28
N LEU A 61 -9.35 18.00 14.42
CA LEU A 61 -9.65 17.37 15.72
C LEU A 61 -8.40 17.22 16.61
N THR A 62 -7.20 17.18 16.02
CA THR A 62 -5.96 16.84 16.72
C THR A 62 -4.91 17.94 16.73
N ASN A 63 -5.07 19.01 15.95
CA ASN A 63 -4.02 20.01 15.70
C ASN A 63 -2.71 19.43 15.13
N LEU A 64 -2.76 18.23 14.54
CA LEU A 64 -1.65 17.71 13.75
C LEU A 64 -1.57 18.45 12.42
N SER A 65 -0.36 18.54 11.85
CA SER A 65 -0.21 19.07 10.49
C SER A 65 -1.06 18.27 9.51
N LEU A 66 -1.47 18.93 8.43
CA LEU A 66 -2.29 18.26 7.41
C LEU A 66 -1.52 17.10 6.77
N ASP A 67 -0.21 17.24 6.54
CA ASP A 67 0.60 16.18 5.95
C ASP A 67 0.74 14.96 6.86
N ARG A 68 0.97 15.16 8.16
CA ARG A 68 0.98 14.05 9.12
C ARG A 68 -0.40 13.41 9.25
N SER A 69 -1.46 14.22 9.16
CA SER A 69 -2.83 13.71 9.15
C SER A 69 -3.12 12.86 7.92
N ARG A 70 -2.65 13.26 6.73
CA ARG A 70 -2.73 12.47 5.49
C ARG A 70 -1.98 11.16 5.63
N GLU A 71 -0.76 11.20 6.16
CA GLU A 71 0.06 10.02 6.40
C GLU A 71 -0.64 9.02 7.32
N LEU A 72 -1.11 9.48 8.49
CA LEU A 72 -1.82 8.61 9.42
C LEU A 72 -3.10 8.04 8.79
N VAL A 73 -3.94 8.88 8.19
CA VAL A 73 -5.18 8.42 7.54
C VAL A 73 -4.88 7.36 6.47
N GLY A 74 -3.89 7.60 5.61
CA GLY A 74 -3.47 6.66 4.58
C GLY A 74 -3.00 5.33 5.16
N LEU A 75 -2.07 5.35 6.11
CA LEU A 75 -1.56 4.15 6.77
C LEU A 75 -2.67 3.31 7.40
N TYR A 76 -3.61 3.93 8.12
CA TYR A 76 -4.72 3.22 8.74
C TYR A 76 -5.76 2.75 7.70
N LYS A 77 -6.01 3.50 6.61
CA LYS A 77 -6.90 3.06 5.53
C LYS A 77 -6.33 1.87 4.76
N PHE A 78 -5.03 1.82 4.48
CA PHE A 78 -4.41 0.63 3.87
C PHE A 78 -4.58 -0.63 4.73
N GLN A 79 -4.48 -0.49 6.05
CA GLN A 79 -4.69 -1.61 6.98
C GLN A 79 -6.13 -2.13 7.05
N THR A 80 -7.09 -1.47 6.36
CA THR A 80 -8.45 -2.03 6.18
C THR A 80 -8.49 -3.10 5.10
N LEU A 81 -7.50 -3.14 4.20
CA LEU A 81 -7.36 -4.21 3.21
C LEU A 81 -6.88 -5.48 3.91
N ARG A 82 -7.52 -6.61 3.61
CA ARG A 82 -7.09 -7.89 4.19
C ARG A 82 -5.68 -8.21 3.71
N SER A 83 -4.88 -8.77 4.62
CA SER A 83 -3.47 -9.10 4.42
C SER A 83 -2.51 -7.91 4.37
N VAL A 84 -2.99 -6.68 4.55
CA VAL A 84 -2.15 -5.48 4.68
C VAL A 84 -2.02 -5.12 6.15
N GLY A 85 -0.87 -5.46 6.75
CA GLY A 85 -0.51 -5.05 8.10
C GLY A 85 0.22 -3.70 8.12
N VAL A 86 0.81 -3.35 9.28
CA VAL A 86 1.58 -2.11 9.44
C VAL A 86 2.71 -2.00 8.41
N ALA A 87 3.55 -3.03 8.28
CA ALA A 87 4.64 -3.06 7.30
C ALA A 87 4.13 -2.84 5.86
N GLY A 88 3.12 -3.62 5.43
CA GLY A 88 2.55 -3.45 4.09
C GLY A 88 1.94 -2.07 3.86
N SER A 89 1.36 -1.44 4.88
CA SER A 89 0.86 -0.05 4.75
C SER A 89 1.99 0.97 4.60
N GLU A 90 3.13 0.77 5.28
CA GLU A 90 4.32 1.61 5.10
C GLU A 90 4.92 1.43 3.71
N ASP A 91 4.94 0.20 3.20
CA ASP A 91 5.48 -0.12 1.88
C ASP A 91 4.65 0.56 0.78
N LEU A 92 3.31 0.48 0.86
CA LEU A 92 2.42 1.20 -0.06
C LEU A 92 2.58 2.72 0.04
N TRP A 93 2.72 3.26 1.25
CA TRP A 93 2.95 4.70 1.43
C TRP A 93 4.27 5.17 0.83
N GLN A 94 5.35 4.38 1.02
CA GLN A 94 6.67 4.60 0.44
C GLN A 94 6.66 4.57 -1.08
N LEU A 95 5.81 3.75 -1.70
CA LEU A 95 5.60 3.73 -3.15
C LEU A 95 4.81 4.93 -3.71
N GLY A 96 4.40 5.86 -2.85
CA GLY A 96 3.71 7.09 -3.26
C GLY A 96 2.18 7.03 -3.21
N TYR A 97 1.59 5.92 -2.77
CA TYR A 97 0.13 5.80 -2.65
C TYR A 97 -0.37 6.44 -1.35
N ASN A 98 -1.45 7.22 -1.42
CA ASN A 98 -2.03 7.90 -0.27
C ASN A 98 -3.20 7.13 0.33
N LEU A 99 -4.00 6.49 -0.51
CA LEU A 99 -5.22 5.78 -0.14
C LEU A 99 -5.36 4.47 -0.92
N PRO A 100 -6.15 3.48 -0.43
CA PRO A 100 -6.43 2.24 -1.16
C PRO A 100 -6.91 2.45 -2.60
N GLN A 101 -7.68 3.50 -2.85
CA GLN A 101 -8.22 3.84 -4.17
C GLN A 101 -7.12 4.14 -5.20
N ASP A 102 -5.94 4.60 -4.74
CA ASP A 102 -4.80 4.88 -5.61
C ASP A 102 -4.18 3.60 -6.19
N LEU A 103 -4.58 2.42 -5.68
CA LEU A 103 -4.09 1.13 -6.17
C LEU A 103 -4.88 0.60 -7.38
N VAL A 104 -5.97 1.27 -7.78
CA VAL A 104 -6.77 0.86 -8.95
C VAL A 104 -5.96 1.06 -10.22
N GLY A 105 -5.85 0.00 -11.05
CA GLY A 105 -5.07 0.02 -12.29
C GLY A 105 -3.56 -0.11 -12.09
N GLU A 106 -3.09 -0.25 -10.85
CA GLU A 106 -1.67 -0.43 -10.56
C GLU A 106 -1.21 -1.85 -10.85
N HIS A 107 0.07 -1.99 -11.19
CA HIS A 107 0.64 -3.27 -11.60
C HIS A 107 1.46 -3.89 -10.46
N PRO A 108 0.98 -4.94 -9.76
CA PRO A 108 1.63 -5.45 -8.56
C PRO A 108 3.08 -5.92 -8.76
N TYR A 109 3.38 -6.45 -9.94
CA TYR A 109 4.75 -6.87 -10.25
C TYR A 109 5.69 -5.67 -10.44
N ALA A 110 5.16 -4.56 -10.98
CA ALA A 110 5.93 -3.32 -11.10
C ALA A 110 6.09 -2.65 -9.74
N MET A 111 5.05 -2.69 -8.89
CA MET A 111 5.13 -2.27 -7.49
C MET A 111 6.21 -3.05 -6.72
N TYR A 112 6.31 -4.37 -6.94
CA TYR A 112 7.35 -5.20 -6.32
C TYR A 112 8.77 -4.78 -6.75
N PHE A 113 8.99 -4.52 -8.03
CA PHE A 113 10.30 -4.03 -8.50
C PHE A 113 10.61 -2.62 -8.04
N ALA A 114 9.62 -1.73 -8.04
CA ALA A 114 9.78 -0.37 -7.53
C ALA A 114 10.16 -0.42 -6.04
N TYR A 115 9.48 -1.26 -5.26
CA TYR A 115 9.77 -1.41 -3.84
C TYR A 115 11.13 -2.06 -3.59
N SER A 116 11.48 -3.11 -4.34
CA SER A 116 12.82 -3.72 -4.26
C SER A 116 13.93 -2.72 -4.58
N SER A 117 13.73 -1.91 -5.63
CA SER A 117 14.67 -0.86 -6.01
C SER A 117 14.76 0.25 -4.96
N LEU A 118 13.65 0.57 -4.29
CA LEU A 118 13.63 1.52 -3.18
C LEU A 118 14.40 1.01 -1.96
N VAL A 119 14.29 -0.29 -1.66
CA VAL A 119 15.03 -0.94 -0.56
C VAL A 119 16.50 -1.14 -0.93
N GLY A 120 16.82 -1.29 -2.23
CA GLY A 120 18.16 -1.53 -2.73
C GLY A 120 18.53 -3.02 -2.88
N GLU A 121 17.58 -3.92 -2.64
CA GLU A 121 17.73 -5.36 -2.85
C GLU A 121 16.38 -6.01 -3.24
N PHE A 122 16.42 -7.22 -3.79
CA PHE A 122 15.18 -7.97 -4.01
C PHE A 122 14.57 -8.38 -2.67
N VAL A 123 13.41 -7.79 -2.37
CA VAL A 123 12.66 -8.17 -1.18
C VAL A 123 11.99 -9.54 -1.35
N ASP A 124 11.51 -10.08 -0.25
CA ASP A 124 10.83 -11.37 -0.25
C ASP A 124 9.60 -11.39 -1.18
N ARG A 125 9.41 -12.48 -1.93
CA ARG A 125 8.37 -12.54 -2.98
C ARG A 125 6.94 -12.48 -2.45
N CYS A 126 6.75 -12.71 -1.14
CA CYS A 126 5.45 -12.55 -0.50
C CYS A 126 4.94 -11.09 -0.55
N VAL A 127 5.83 -10.11 -0.72
CA VAL A 127 5.45 -8.70 -0.90
C VAL A 127 4.65 -8.50 -2.19
N GLU A 128 5.05 -9.14 -3.29
CA GLU A 128 4.28 -9.13 -4.54
C GLU A 128 2.87 -9.70 -4.33
N ASP A 129 2.76 -10.81 -3.60
CA ASP A 129 1.48 -11.45 -3.31
C ASP A 129 0.55 -10.52 -2.49
N VAL A 130 1.12 -9.75 -1.55
CA VAL A 130 0.39 -8.75 -0.76
C VAL A 130 -0.08 -7.60 -1.66
N PHE A 131 0.77 -7.09 -2.56
CA PHE A 131 0.37 -6.05 -3.51
C PHE A 131 -0.74 -6.53 -4.46
N ARG A 132 -0.64 -7.75 -4.97
CA ARG A 132 -1.71 -8.37 -5.79
C ARG A 132 -3.02 -8.44 -5.02
N CYS A 133 -2.97 -8.89 -3.77
CA CYS A 133 -4.13 -8.95 -2.90
C CYS A 133 -4.74 -7.57 -2.60
N ALA A 134 -3.91 -6.55 -2.40
CA ALA A 134 -4.35 -5.18 -2.14
C ALA A 134 -5.05 -4.57 -3.36
N VAL A 135 -4.42 -4.64 -4.54
CA VAL A 135 -4.98 -4.13 -5.80
C VAL A 135 -6.30 -4.84 -6.13
N ALA A 136 -6.34 -6.17 -6.08
CA ALA A 136 -7.55 -6.92 -6.40
C ALA A 136 -8.74 -6.59 -5.47
N GLN A 137 -8.48 -6.29 -4.19
CA GLN A 137 -9.53 -5.90 -3.24
C GLN A 137 -10.14 -4.53 -3.57
N VAL A 138 -9.38 -3.60 -4.14
CA VAL A 138 -9.88 -2.27 -4.50
C VAL A 138 -10.52 -2.25 -5.88
N GLU A 139 -10.06 -3.11 -6.80
CA GLU A 139 -10.62 -3.23 -8.15
C GLU A 139 -11.89 -4.09 -8.18
N THR A 140 -12.00 -5.10 -7.32
CA THR A 140 -13.09 -6.08 -7.36
C THR A 140 -14.01 -5.97 -6.15
N LYS A 141 -15.16 -5.30 -6.33
CA LYS A 141 -16.18 -5.09 -5.28
C LYS A 141 -16.57 -6.36 -4.51
N ASN A 142 -16.73 -7.48 -5.23
CA ASN A 142 -17.17 -8.76 -4.67
C ASN A 142 -16.08 -9.83 -4.73
N LEU A 143 -14.83 -9.45 -4.41
CA LEU A 143 -13.71 -10.41 -4.42
C LEU A 143 -14.00 -11.59 -3.47
N PRO A 144 -13.87 -12.86 -3.93
CA PRO A 144 -14.10 -14.02 -3.09
C PRO A 144 -13.27 -14.01 -1.82
N GLN A 145 -13.84 -14.51 -0.72
CA GLN A 145 -13.22 -14.45 0.60
C GLN A 145 -11.85 -15.13 0.66
N LYS A 146 -11.65 -16.20 -0.11
CA LYS A 146 -10.37 -16.92 -0.25
C LYS A 146 -9.29 -16.02 -0.85
N SER A 147 -9.67 -15.18 -1.82
CA SER A 147 -8.79 -14.35 -2.63
C SER A 147 -8.43 -13.03 -1.94
N LYS A 148 -9.10 -12.71 -0.84
CA LYS A 148 -8.68 -11.65 0.10
C LYS A 148 -7.46 -12.07 0.95
N ASN A 149 -6.99 -13.31 0.84
CA ASN A 149 -5.77 -13.74 1.53
C ASN A 149 -4.58 -13.70 0.58
N TRP A 150 -3.47 -13.08 1.01
CA TRP A 150 -2.29 -12.88 0.16
C TRP A 150 -1.76 -14.18 -0.44
N TRP A 151 -1.78 -15.30 0.31
CA TRP A 151 -1.23 -16.57 -0.18
C TRP A 151 -2.01 -17.17 -1.36
N ALA A 152 -3.25 -16.73 -1.61
CA ALA A 152 -4.01 -17.12 -2.80
C ALA A 152 -3.37 -16.58 -4.09
N TRP A 153 -2.46 -15.61 -3.98
CA TRP A 153 -1.85 -14.93 -5.13
C TRP A 153 -0.52 -15.52 -5.58
N LYS A 154 0.05 -16.47 -4.82
CA LYS A 154 1.31 -17.16 -5.15
C LYS A 154 1.36 -17.74 -6.58
N PRO A 155 0.28 -18.34 -7.14
CA PRO A 155 0.29 -18.86 -8.51
C PRO A 155 0.41 -17.78 -9.59
N TYR A 156 0.16 -16.52 -9.24
CA TYR A 156 0.14 -15.40 -10.19
C TYR A 156 1.43 -14.58 -10.19
N ARG A 157 2.45 -14.98 -9.42
CA ARG A 157 3.73 -14.25 -9.34
C ARG A 157 4.35 -14.08 -10.73
N GLY A 158 4.89 -12.89 -10.99
CA GLY A 158 5.48 -12.53 -12.28
C GLY A 158 4.49 -12.33 -13.43
N ASN A 159 3.20 -12.64 -13.27
CA ASN A 159 2.22 -12.45 -14.34
C ASN A 159 1.77 -11.00 -14.43
N MET A 160 1.76 -10.46 -15.65
CA MET A 160 1.33 -9.08 -15.89
C MET A 160 -0.18 -8.86 -15.72
N ARG A 161 -0.98 -9.88 -16.02
CA ARG A 161 -2.44 -9.76 -15.99
C ARG A 161 -2.98 -10.46 -14.76
N PHE A 162 -3.89 -9.79 -14.06
CA PHE A 162 -4.81 -10.49 -13.16
C PHE A 162 -5.55 -11.57 -13.96
N PRO A 163 -5.81 -12.75 -13.37
CA PRO A 163 -6.61 -13.76 -14.04
C PRO A 163 -8.01 -13.19 -14.32
N ASN A 164 -8.30 -12.84 -15.57
CA ASN A 164 -9.62 -12.42 -16.00
C ASN A 164 -10.66 -13.44 -15.51
N ASN A 165 -11.57 -13.01 -14.63
CA ASN A 165 -12.73 -13.77 -14.14
C ASN A 165 -12.48 -15.22 -13.64
N ARG A 166 -11.24 -15.59 -13.28
CA ARG A 166 -10.93 -16.93 -12.72
C ARG A 166 -10.44 -16.90 -11.29
N ILE A 167 -10.83 -15.88 -10.56
CA ILE A 167 -10.76 -15.92 -9.11
C ILE A 167 -12.04 -16.65 -8.65
N ILE A 168 -12.04 -17.98 -8.75
CA ILE A 168 -13.08 -18.88 -8.24
C ILE A 168 -12.56 -19.57 -6.98
#